data_AF-A0A7I6N0L9-F1
#
_entry.id   AF-A0A7I6N0L9-F1
#
_cell.length_a   1.000
_cell.length_b   1.000
_cell.length_c   1.000
_cell.angle_alpha   90.00
_cell.angle_beta   90.00
_cell.angle_gamma   90.00
#
_symmetry.space_group_name_H-M   'P 1'
#
loop_
_entity.id
_entity.type
_entity.pdbx_description
1 polymer ?
#
loop_
_entity_poly.entity_id
_entity_poly.type
_entity_poly.pdbx_seq_one_letter_code
_entity_poly.pdbx_strand_id
1 'polypeptide(L)'
;GSTAGVGIMGVMGNKGGVAVRLRLYDSTLCFVCSHLAAHTHNVSGRNADFANILSKIEFRDADDGVQDLLPSPTSGHHLGLGIPNHDFIFWLGDLNYRLVEDSSLTIEDCFLHVEKRNLDYLLAREQLLIEMDKGNVFQGFQEGAIKFPPTYKFQAGTSFYDRRPDKKVRAPAWCA
;
A
#
# COMPACT_ATOMS: atom_id res chain seq x y z
N GLY A 1 -9.25 16.11 4.33
CA GLY A 1 -8.64 14.78 4.53
C GLY A 1 -9.72 13.80 4.98
N SER A 2 -9.53 12.51 4.73
CA SER A 2 -10.48 11.43 5.04
C SER A 2 -9.74 10.17 5.50
N THR A 3 -10.38 9.30 6.26
CA THR A 3 -9.75 8.09 6.84
C THR A 3 -10.64 6.86 6.67
N ALA A 4 -10.04 5.69 6.50
CA ALA A 4 -10.72 4.40 6.45
C ALA A 4 -9.98 3.36 7.31
N GLY A 5 -10.69 2.73 8.25
CA GLY A 5 -10.19 1.59 9.03
C GLY A 5 -10.46 0.26 8.32
N VAL A 6 -9.53 -0.69 8.41
CA VAL A 6 -9.63 -2.02 7.75
C VAL A 6 -9.37 -3.20 8.69
N GLY A 7 -9.34 -2.97 10.02
CA GLY A 7 -9.18 -4.04 11.02
C GLY A 7 -10.33 -5.07 11.07
N ILE A 8 -10.35 -5.94 12.10
CA ILE A 8 -11.42 -6.93 12.27
C ILE A 8 -12.77 -6.20 12.26
N MET A 9 -13.68 -6.62 11.37
CA MET A 9 -14.98 -6.00 11.09
C MET A 9 -14.95 -4.56 10.51
N GLY A 10 -13.81 -4.11 9.96
CA GLY A 10 -13.69 -2.78 9.33
C GLY A 10 -13.73 -1.60 10.30
N VAL A 11 -13.69 -1.85 11.62
CA VAL A 11 -13.76 -0.80 12.66
C VAL A 11 -12.72 -1.02 13.78
N MET A 12 -12.14 -2.22 13.92
CA MET A 12 -11.26 -2.53 15.05
C MET A 12 -9.87 -3.07 14.60
N GLY A 13 -8.89 -2.17 14.49
CA GLY A 13 -7.49 -2.53 14.24
C GLY A 13 -6.65 -1.30 13.86
N ASN A 14 -5.35 -1.33 14.15
CA ASN A 14 -4.40 -0.26 13.80
C ASN A 14 -3.99 -0.27 12.31
N LYS A 15 -4.89 -0.74 11.44
CA LYS A 15 -4.71 -0.94 10.00
C LYS A 15 -5.75 -0.11 9.28
N GLY A 16 -5.34 0.61 8.26
CA GLY A 16 -6.18 1.64 7.63
C GLY A 16 -5.46 2.41 6.54
N GLY A 17 -6.21 3.32 5.94
CA GLY A 17 -5.71 4.34 5.03
C GLY A 17 -6.15 5.72 5.50
N VAL A 18 -5.29 6.70 5.28
CA VAL A 18 -5.61 8.13 5.39
C VAL A 18 -5.36 8.73 4.03
N ALA A 19 -6.27 9.59 3.57
CA ALA A 19 -6.09 10.31 2.33
C ALA A 19 -6.25 11.82 2.51
N VAL A 20 -5.42 12.55 1.78
CA VAL A 20 -5.51 14.00 1.63
C VAL A 20 -5.61 14.30 0.16
N ARG A 21 -6.56 15.14 -0.20
CA ARG A 21 -6.65 15.73 -1.53
C ARG A 21 -6.33 17.21 -1.49
N LEU A 22 -5.84 17.72 -2.60
CA LEU A 22 -5.67 19.14 -2.84
C LEU A 22 -5.83 19.44 -4.33
N ARG A 23 -6.21 20.68 -4.63
CA ARG A 23 -6.24 21.22 -5.99
C ARG A 23 -4.98 22.06 -6.22
N LEU A 24 -4.24 21.74 -7.27
CA LEU A 24 -3.09 22.50 -7.74
C LEU A 24 -3.42 23.03 -9.14
N TYR A 25 -3.72 24.32 -9.24
CA TYR A 25 -4.29 24.93 -10.46
C TYR A 25 -5.55 24.17 -10.92
N ASP A 26 -5.53 23.60 -12.12
CA ASP A 26 -6.64 22.84 -12.71
C ASP A 26 -6.47 21.32 -12.53
N SER A 27 -5.48 20.89 -11.75
CA SER A 27 -5.24 19.48 -11.45
C SER A 27 -5.62 19.14 -10.02
N THR A 28 -6.21 17.97 -9.83
CA THR A 28 -6.56 17.40 -8.54
C THR A 28 -5.59 16.28 -8.17
N LEU A 29 -5.03 16.36 -6.97
CA LEU A 29 -4.08 15.39 -6.45
C LEU A 29 -4.68 14.71 -5.23
N CYS A 30 -4.55 13.38 -5.15
CA CYS A 30 -4.92 12.59 -3.97
C CYS A 30 -3.71 11.80 -3.47
N PHE A 31 -3.33 12.00 -2.22
CA PHE A 31 -2.29 11.26 -1.53
C PHE A 31 -2.93 10.32 -0.53
N VAL A 32 -2.69 9.02 -0.68
CA VAL A 32 -3.17 7.96 0.22
C VAL A 32 -1.97 7.36 0.94
N CYS A 33 -1.99 7.37 2.27
CA CYS A 33 -1.03 6.67 3.11
C CYS A 33 -1.74 5.52 3.82
N SER A 34 -1.26 4.29 3.66
CA SER A 34 -1.90 3.10 4.23
C SER A 34 -0.95 2.22 5.03
N HIS A 35 -1.51 1.51 5.99
CA HIS A 35 -0.85 0.44 6.74
C HIS A 35 -1.73 -0.80 6.67
N LEU A 36 -1.36 -1.74 5.80
CA LEU A 36 -2.18 -2.92 5.46
C LEU A 36 -1.84 -4.12 6.34
N ALA A 37 -2.66 -5.17 6.25
CA ALA A 37 -2.56 -6.38 7.04
C ALA A 37 -1.15 -6.99 7.04
N ALA A 38 -0.64 -7.29 8.24
CA ALA A 38 0.68 -7.87 8.43
C ALA A 38 0.68 -9.39 8.20
N HIS A 39 1.89 -9.97 8.27
CA HIS A 39 2.23 -11.40 8.11
C HIS A 39 2.30 -11.90 6.66
N THR A 40 3.32 -12.71 6.38
CA THR A 40 3.66 -13.18 5.03
C THR A 40 2.48 -13.84 4.32
N HIS A 41 1.74 -14.71 5.01
CA HIS A 41 0.64 -15.49 4.44
C HIS A 41 -0.66 -14.68 4.23
N ASN A 42 -0.77 -13.46 4.77
CA ASN A 42 -2.03 -12.69 4.74
C ASN A 42 -2.13 -11.78 3.50
N VAL A 43 -1.84 -12.32 2.31
CA VAL A 43 -1.93 -11.58 1.04
C VAL A 43 -3.37 -11.17 0.77
N SER A 44 -4.33 -12.09 0.94
CA SER A 44 -5.75 -11.80 0.74
C SER A 44 -6.27 -10.70 1.67
N GLY A 45 -5.79 -10.64 2.92
CA GLY A 45 -6.10 -9.55 3.84
C GLY A 45 -5.60 -8.20 3.34
N ARG A 46 -4.36 -8.13 2.82
CA ARG A 46 -3.82 -6.89 2.22
C ARG A 46 -4.60 -6.45 0.98
N ASN A 47 -4.96 -7.39 0.11
CA ASN A 47 -5.77 -7.10 -1.07
C ASN A 47 -7.16 -6.56 -0.66
N ALA A 48 -7.78 -7.17 0.35
CA ALA A 48 -9.05 -6.72 0.91
C ALA A 48 -8.93 -5.34 1.58
N ASP A 49 -7.85 -5.09 2.31
CA ASP A 49 -7.58 -3.78 2.91
C ASP A 49 -7.46 -2.68 1.84
N PHE A 50 -6.72 -2.93 0.76
CA PHE A 50 -6.63 -2.03 -0.39
C PHE A 50 -8.02 -1.72 -0.97
N ALA A 51 -8.81 -2.75 -1.30
CA ALA A 51 -10.15 -2.58 -1.87
C ALA A 51 -11.10 -1.82 -0.92
N ASN A 52 -11.01 -2.08 0.40
CA ASN A 52 -11.78 -1.37 1.40
C ASN A 52 -11.39 0.11 1.50
N ILE A 53 -10.10 0.44 1.49
CA ILE A 53 -9.64 1.83 1.52
C ILE A 53 -10.09 2.57 0.25
N LEU A 54 -9.91 1.93 -0.92
CA LEU A 54 -10.28 2.50 -2.21
C LEU A 54 -11.78 2.84 -2.30
N SER A 55 -12.64 1.99 -1.73
CA SER A 55 -14.10 2.15 -1.77
C SER A 55 -14.69 3.01 -0.66
N LYS A 56 -14.04 3.11 0.52
CA LYS A 56 -14.61 3.81 1.69
C LYS A 56 -14.08 5.23 1.88
N ILE A 57 -12.92 5.57 1.31
CA ILE A 57 -12.41 6.94 1.40
C ILE A 57 -13.20 7.82 0.45
N GLU A 58 -14.03 8.68 1.05
CA GLU A 58 -14.75 9.75 0.38
C GLU A 58 -14.36 11.11 0.99
N PHE A 59 -14.30 12.13 0.14
CA PHE A 59 -14.08 13.52 0.54
C PHE A 59 -15.40 14.28 0.51
N ARG A 60 -15.64 15.13 1.52
CA ARG A 60 -16.80 16.03 1.53
C ARG A 60 -16.50 17.23 0.63
N ASP A 61 -17.47 17.63 -0.18
CA ASP A 61 -17.40 18.76 -1.13
C ASP A 61 -17.24 20.16 -0.47
N ALA A 62 -17.12 20.23 0.86
CA ALA A 62 -17.46 21.43 1.62
C ALA A 62 -16.47 22.61 1.54
N ASP A 63 -15.26 22.46 1.01
CA ASP A 63 -14.20 23.49 1.20
C ASP A 63 -13.54 24.03 -0.08
N ASP A 64 -13.92 23.57 -1.28
CA ASP A 64 -13.21 23.96 -2.51
C ASP A 64 -13.90 25.06 -3.33
N GLY A 65 -15.12 25.48 -2.95
CA GLY A 65 -15.92 26.39 -3.79
C GLY A 65 -16.32 25.79 -5.15
N VAL A 66 -16.10 24.49 -5.36
CA VAL A 66 -16.39 23.73 -6.59
C VAL A 66 -17.82 23.18 -6.53
N GLN A 67 -18.79 24.05 -6.30
CA GLN A 67 -20.19 23.70 -6.57
C GLN A 67 -20.54 23.94 -8.06
N ASP A 68 -19.69 24.66 -8.81
CA ASP A 68 -19.98 25.15 -10.16
C ASP A 68 -19.47 24.27 -11.32
N LEU A 69 -18.67 23.22 -11.08
CA LEU A 69 -18.07 22.41 -12.16
C LEU A 69 -18.56 20.97 -12.23
N LEU A 70 -19.32 20.50 -11.23
CA LEU A 70 -20.01 19.21 -11.30
C LEU A 70 -21.45 19.45 -11.74
N PRO A 71 -21.98 18.68 -12.71
CA PRO A 71 -23.39 18.80 -13.06
C PRO A 71 -24.24 18.54 -11.81
N SER A 72 -25.14 19.49 -11.51
CA SER A 72 -26.10 19.37 -10.41
C SER A 72 -26.77 17.99 -10.46
N PRO A 73 -26.82 17.25 -9.34
CA PRO A 73 -27.43 15.93 -9.32
C PRO A 73 -28.93 16.07 -9.58
N THR A 74 -29.38 15.67 -10.76
CA THR A 74 -30.81 15.58 -11.12
C THR A 74 -31.54 14.45 -10.41
N SER A 75 -30.86 13.74 -9.49
CA SER A 75 -31.40 12.62 -8.71
C SER A 75 -30.64 12.61 -7.39
N GLY A 76 -31.33 12.55 -6.24
CA GLY A 76 -30.80 12.75 -4.88
C GLY A 76 -29.77 11.73 -4.35
N HIS A 77 -28.78 11.34 -5.16
CA HIS A 77 -27.57 10.65 -4.76
C HIS A 77 -26.38 11.59 -4.94
N HIS A 78 -25.85 12.14 -3.84
CA HIS A 78 -24.52 12.71 -3.85
C HIS A 78 -23.53 11.58 -4.12
N LEU A 79 -23.00 11.48 -5.34
CA LEU A 79 -21.89 10.57 -5.64
C LEU A 79 -20.66 11.15 -4.92
N GLY A 80 -20.24 10.56 -3.81
CA GLY A 80 -19.11 11.07 -3.02
C GLY A 80 -17.84 11.18 -3.87
N LEU A 81 -17.05 12.23 -3.65
CA LEU A 81 -15.74 12.38 -4.30
C LEU A 81 -14.77 11.36 -3.70
N GLY A 82 -14.55 10.24 -4.40
CA GLY A 82 -13.65 9.17 -3.98
C GLY A 82 -12.21 9.34 -4.46
N ILE A 83 -11.33 8.40 -4.05
CA ILE A 83 -9.93 8.36 -4.51
C ILE A 83 -9.83 8.35 -6.05
N PRO A 84 -10.57 7.51 -6.81
CA PRO A 84 -10.45 7.43 -8.26
C PRO A 84 -10.86 8.69 -9.04
N ASN A 85 -11.48 9.67 -8.37
CA ASN A 85 -11.98 10.89 -9.01
C ASN A 85 -10.93 12.01 -9.13
N HIS A 86 -9.65 11.71 -8.92
CA HIS A 86 -8.55 12.68 -8.98
C HIS A 86 -7.67 12.45 -10.21
N ASP A 87 -7.13 13.52 -10.78
CA ASP A 87 -6.25 13.46 -11.96
C ASP A 87 -4.95 12.71 -11.66
N PHE A 88 -4.39 12.92 -10.47
CA PHE A 88 -3.18 12.24 -10.00
C PHE A 88 -3.41 11.62 -8.63
N ILE A 89 -3.08 10.33 -8.52
CA ILE A 89 -3.23 9.56 -7.28
C ILE A 89 -1.86 8.99 -6.89
N PHE A 90 -1.43 9.30 -5.68
CA PHE A 90 -0.23 8.76 -5.06
C PHE A 90 -0.65 7.86 -3.91
N TRP A 91 -0.27 6.59 -3.94
CA TRP A 91 -0.55 5.65 -2.87
C TRP A 91 0.75 5.10 -2.30
N LEU A 92 0.94 5.25 -1.00
CA LEU A 92 2.16 4.86 -0.30
C LEU A 92 1.86 4.36 1.13
N GLY A 93 2.90 3.93 1.83
CA GLY A 93 2.85 3.54 3.25
C GLY A 93 3.40 2.14 3.49
N ASP A 94 3.11 1.57 4.66
CA ASP A 94 3.50 0.19 4.98
C ASP A 94 2.45 -0.78 4.42
N LEU A 95 2.59 -1.09 3.14
CA LEU A 95 1.72 -2.01 2.40
C LEU A 95 1.89 -3.46 2.87
N ASN A 96 2.97 -3.76 3.60
CA ASN A 96 3.21 -5.05 4.27
C ASN A 96 3.28 -6.29 3.37
N TYR A 97 3.31 -6.14 2.04
CA TYR A 97 3.64 -7.23 1.13
C TYR A 97 5.07 -7.73 1.37
N ARG A 98 5.27 -9.02 1.15
CA ARG A 98 6.49 -9.76 1.50
C ARG A 98 6.98 -10.53 0.29
N LEU A 99 8.09 -11.25 0.47
CA LEU A 99 8.45 -12.31 -0.46
C LEU A 99 7.49 -13.50 -0.31
N VAL A 100 7.20 -14.18 -1.42
CA VAL A 100 6.47 -15.45 -1.43
C VAL A 100 7.23 -16.48 -0.57
N GLU A 101 6.52 -17.15 0.33
CA GLU A 101 7.04 -18.29 1.08
C GLU A 101 6.79 -19.57 0.27
N ASP A 102 7.84 -20.11 -0.33
CA ASP A 102 7.84 -21.41 -1.00
C ASP A 102 9.09 -22.23 -0.63
N SER A 103 9.11 -23.51 -0.99
CA SER A 103 10.22 -24.42 -0.65
C SER A 103 11.51 -24.13 -1.43
N SER A 104 11.49 -23.25 -2.42
CA SER A 104 12.65 -22.91 -3.26
C SER A 104 13.52 -21.79 -2.69
N LEU A 105 13.05 -21.09 -1.65
CA LEU A 105 13.77 -19.95 -1.09
C LEU A 105 13.68 -19.89 0.44
N THR A 106 14.80 -20.13 1.11
CA THR A 106 14.88 -19.99 2.57
C THR A 106 15.09 -18.53 2.98
N ILE A 107 14.82 -18.21 4.25
CA ILE A 107 15.13 -16.89 4.82
C ILE A 107 16.63 -16.57 4.71
N GLU A 108 17.50 -17.56 4.85
CA GLU A 108 18.95 -17.38 4.73
C GLU A 108 19.35 -17.06 3.30
N ASP A 109 18.75 -17.75 2.32
CA ASP A 109 18.95 -17.44 0.91
C ASP A 109 18.53 -16.00 0.59
N CYS A 110 17.41 -15.52 1.16
CA CYS A 110 16.99 -14.12 0.99
C CYS A 110 18.10 -13.15 1.44
N PHE A 111 18.73 -13.38 2.60
CA PHE A 111 19.85 -12.55 3.06
C PHE A 111 21.05 -12.63 2.10
N LEU A 112 21.41 -13.83 1.63
CA LEU A 112 22.49 -14.02 0.67
C LEU A 112 22.25 -13.27 -0.65
N HIS A 113 21.00 -13.26 -1.15
CA HIS A 113 20.65 -12.51 -2.35
C HIS A 113 20.74 -11.00 -2.12
N VAL A 114 20.33 -10.49 -0.95
CA VAL A 114 20.49 -9.07 -0.60
C VAL A 114 21.97 -8.69 -0.52
N GLU A 115 22.81 -9.50 0.14
CA GLU A 115 24.25 -9.26 0.25
C GLU A 115 24.95 -9.25 -1.12
N LYS A 116 24.53 -10.14 -2.02
CA LYS A 116 25.02 -10.20 -3.42
C LYS A 116 24.41 -9.14 -4.34
N ARG A 117 23.51 -8.29 -3.83
CA ARG A 117 22.70 -7.34 -4.62
C ARG A 117 21.94 -7.98 -5.79
N ASN A 118 21.56 -9.24 -5.64
CA ASN A 118 20.71 -9.93 -6.61
C ASN A 118 19.24 -9.63 -6.32
N LEU A 119 18.87 -8.36 -6.47
CA LEU A 119 17.55 -7.84 -6.10
C LEU A 119 16.46 -8.32 -7.06
N ASP A 120 16.75 -8.40 -8.36
CA ASP A 120 15.79 -8.84 -9.39
C ASP A 120 15.24 -10.25 -9.09
N TYR A 121 16.10 -11.14 -8.58
CA TYR A 121 15.68 -12.48 -8.18
C TYR A 121 14.67 -12.47 -7.03
N LEU A 122 14.81 -11.53 -6.08
CA LEU A 122 13.87 -11.36 -4.98
C LEU A 122 12.61 -10.62 -5.41
N LEU A 123 12.74 -9.60 -6.28
CA LEU A 123 11.61 -8.84 -6.83
C LEU A 123 10.66 -9.72 -7.64
N ALA A 124 11.19 -10.73 -8.35
CA ALA A 124 10.36 -11.73 -9.03
C ALA A 124 9.47 -12.56 -8.07
N ARG A 125 9.69 -12.47 -6.76
CA ARG A 125 8.95 -13.13 -5.69
C ARG A 125 8.26 -12.16 -4.74
N GLU A 126 8.27 -10.88 -5.06
CA GLU A 126 7.64 -9.85 -4.25
C GLU A 126 6.12 -9.90 -4.49
N GLN A 127 5.36 -10.01 -3.40
CA GLN A 127 3.92 -10.27 -3.46
C GLN A 127 3.13 -9.10 -4.05
N LEU A 128 3.49 -7.84 -3.78
CA LEU A 128 2.79 -6.69 -4.36
C LEU A 128 2.90 -6.70 -5.88
N LEU A 129 4.11 -6.84 -6.43
CA LEU A 129 4.36 -6.90 -7.87
C LEU A 129 3.58 -8.06 -8.53
N ILE A 130 3.58 -9.22 -7.89
CA ILE A 130 2.82 -10.39 -8.36
C ILE A 130 1.31 -10.12 -8.35
N GLU A 131 0.78 -9.51 -7.29
CA GLU A 131 -0.66 -9.23 -7.18
C GLU A 131 -1.11 -8.06 -8.08
N MET A 132 -0.22 -7.12 -8.37
CA MET A 132 -0.43 -6.08 -9.39
C MET A 132 -0.46 -6.67 -10.80
N ASP A 133 0.47 -7.57 -11.14
CA ASP A 133 0.52 -8.25 -12.45
C ASP A 133 -0.74 -9.10 -12.69
N LYS A 134 -1.24 -9.78 -11.65
CA LYS A 134 -2.52 -10.50 -11.70
C LYS A 134 -3.75 -9.58 -11.80
N GLY A 135 -3.59 -8.28 -11.61
CA GLY A 135 -4.69 -7.32 -11.58
C GLY A 135 -5.58 -7.46 -10.35
N ASN A 136 -5.05 -7.96 -9.22
CA ASN A 136 -5.80 -8.10 -7.97
C ASN A 136 -5.84 -6.81 -7.15
N VAL A 137 -4.79 -5.99 -7.26
CA VAL A 137 -4.65 -4.72 -6.53
C VAL A 137 -4.03 -3.65 -7.42
N PHE A 138 -4.22 -2.38 -7.04
CA PHE A 138 -3.57 -1.22 -7.66
C PHE A 138 -3.72 -1.15 -9.20
N GLN A 139 -4.91 -1.50 -9.71
CA GLN A 139 -5.18 -1.44 -11.15
C GLN A 139 -5.02 -0.01 -11.66
N GLY A 140 -4.23 0.17 -12.72
CA GLY A 140 -3.93 1.49 -13.31
C GLY A 140 -2.83 2.29 -12.60
N PHE A 141 -2.33 1.82 -11.45
CA PHE A 141 -1.15 2.42 -10.80
C PHE A 141 0.14 1.92 -11.45
N GLN A 142 1.21 2.68 -11.23
CA GLN A 142 2.55 2.35 -11.68
C GLN A 142 3.51 2.44 -10.49
N GLU A 143 4.34 1.41 -10.32
CA GLU A 143 5.44 1.43 -9.36
C GLU A 143 6.77 1.67 -10.09
N GLY A 144 7.61 2.54 -9.53
CA GLY A 144 8.93 2.83 -10.10
C GLY A 144 9.90 1.66 -9.93
N ALA A 145 10.95 1.61 -10.74
CA ALA A 145 11.96 0.55 -10.64
C ALA A 145 12.64 0.55 -9.25
N ILE A 146 12.48 -0.55 -8.51
CA ILE A 146 13.08 -0.73 -7.18
C ILE A 146 14.58 -1.07 -7.34
N LYS A 147 15.44 -0.12 -6.97
CA LYS A 147 16.91 -0.23 -7.05
C LYS A 147 17.59 -0.22 -5.68
N PHE A 148 16.82 -0.39 -4.62
CA PHE A 148 17.26 -0.33 -3.23
C PHE A 148 16.97 -1.66 -2.52
N PRO A 149 17.76 -2.04 -1.50
CA PRO A 149 17.55 -3.29 -0.78
C PRO A 149 16.24 -3.25 0.04
N PRO A 150 15.69 -4.42 0.42
CA PRO A 150 14.46 -4.49 1.19
C PRO A 150 14.48 -3.64 2.47
N THR A 151 13.37 -2.97 2.77
CA THR A 151 13.26 -1.95 3.83
C THR A 151 12.84 -2.51 5.19
N TYR A 152 12.53 -3.80 5.27
CA TYR A 152 12.10 -4.49 6.48
C TYR A 152 12.85 -5.83 6.62
N LYS A 153 13.26 -6.30 7.81
CA LYS A 153 13.17 -5.70 9.16
C LYS A 153 14.56 -5.42 9.70
N PHE A 154 14.83 -4.17 10.08
CA PHE A 154 16.10 -3.76 10.69
C PHE A 154 16.09 -3.83 12.22
N GLN A 155 17.27 -3.91 12.82
CA GLN A 155 17.47 -3.66 14.24
C GLN A 155 17.36 -2.15 14.51
N ALA A 156 16.60 -1.78 15.53
CA ALA A 156 16.33 -0.38 15.86
C ALA A 156 17.64 0.42 16.05
N GLY A 157 17.73 1.58 15.42
CA GLY A 157 18.91 2.45 15.47
C GLY A 157 20.05 2.02 14.55
N THR A 158 19.85 1.03 13.68
CA THR A 158 20.88 0.53 12.76
C THR A 158 20.33 0.30 11.35
N SER A 159 21.22 0.03 10.40
CA SER A 159 20.87 -0.47 9.06
C SER A 159 21.10 -1.99 8.91
N PHE A 160 21.27 -2.72 10.02
CA PHE A 160 21.45 -4.17 10.00
C PHE A 160 20.11 -4.88 10.11
N TYR A 161 19.88 -5.90 9.28
CA TYR A 161 18.69 -6.73 9.41
C TYR A 161 18.65 -7.43 10.78
N ASP A 162 17.45 -7.59 11.33
CA ASP A 162 17.25 -8.19 12.66
C ASP A 162 17.36 -9.71 12.58
N ARG A 163 18.58 -10.21 12.78
CA ARG A 163 18.96 -11.63 12.82
C ARG A 163 19.36 -12.09 14.22
N ARG A 164 18.99 -11.34 15.27
CA ARG A 164 19.39 -11.64 16.65
C ARG A 164 18.75 -12.95 17.14
N PRO A 165 19.48 -13.81 17.87
CA PRO A 165 18.97 -15.12 18.31
C PRO A 165 17.70 -15.08 19.16
N ASP A 166 17.47 -13.99 19.89
CA ASP A 166 16.30 -13.80 20.76
C ASP A 166 15.05 -13.30 20.01
N LYS A 167 15.16 -13.06 18.70
CA LYS A 167 14.08 -12.56 17.86
C LYS A 167 13.70 -13.58 16.79
N LYS A 168 12.40 -13.62 16.48
CA LYS A 168 11.92 -14.33 15.28
C LYS A 168 12.49 -13.66 14.04
N VAL A 169 13.42 -14.33 13.37
CA VAL A 169 14.00 -13.89 12.10
C VAL A 169 12.91 -13.82 11.04
N ARG A 170 12.96 -12.75 10.23
CA ARG A 170 12.03 -12.51 9.13
C ARG A 170 12.84 -12.38 7.85
N ALA A 171 12.32 -12.92 6.74
CA ALA A 171 12.86 -12.62 5.43
C ALA A 171 12.85 -11.09 5.20
N PRO A 172 13.90 -10.53 4.59
CA PRO A 172 13.91 -9.14 4.19
C PRO A 172 12.81 -8.89 3.13
N ALA A 173 12.08 -7.77 3.25
CA ALA A 173 10.94 -7.44 2.37
C ALA A 173 10.81 -5.92 2.09
N TRP A 174 10.21 -5.57 0.95
CA TRP A 174 9.83 -4.20 0.59
C TRP A 174 8.41 -3.93 1.08
N CYS A 175 8.28 -3.70 2.39
CA CYS A 175 6.98 -3.41 2.99
C CYS A 175 6.49 -1.99 2.71
N ALA A 176 7.43 -1.06 2.45
CA ALA A 176 7.22 0.36 2.24
C ALA A 176 8.11 0.87 1.10
#